data_AF-A0A7J3VBU0-F1
#
_entry.id   AF-A0A7J3VBU0-F1
#
_cell.length_a   1.000
_cell.length_b   1.000
_cell.length_c   1.000
_cell.angle_alpha   90.00
_cell.angle_beta   90.00
_cell.angle_gamma   90.00
#
_symmetry.space_group_name_H-M   'P 1'
#
loop_
_entity.id
_entity.type
_entity.pdbx_description
1 polymer ?
#
loop_
_entity_poly.entity_id
_entity_poly.type
_entity_poly.pdbx_seq_one_letter_code
_entity_poly.pdbx_strand_id
1 'polypeptide(L)'
;MARNSQNQIVLMRAPIPDVPSAGPSPMELLLMALAGCTGYDVLSILLKMRQKVESFEIHVSGVRRDEDPRVYTDVYLKYIVRGDVDEKKLSEAIRLSMEKYCSVSAMLRDGGVKINVSHEIHGS
;
A
#
# COMPACT_ATOMS: atom_id res chain seq x y z
N MET A 1 3.85 -5.70 20.50
CA MET A 1 2.52 -6.13 20.04
C MET A 1 1.56 -4.95 20.11
N ALA A 2 0.66 -4.80 19.14
CA ALA A 2 -0.43 -3.84 19.17
C ALA A 2 -1.76 -4.59 19.00
N ARG A 3 -2.81 -4.12 19.67
CA ARG A 3 -4.16 -4.71 19.61
C ARG A 3 -5.17 -3.61 19.26
N ASN A 4 -6.05 -3.86 18.30
CA ASN A 4 -7.16 -2.94 17.98
C ASN A 4 -8.43 -3.28 18.77
N SER A 5 -9.49 -2.47 18.62
CA SER A 5 -10.79 -2.70 19.29
C SER A 5 -11.51 -3.95 18.81
N GLN A 6 -11.12 -4.52 17.67
CA GLN A 6 -11.59 -5.81 17.16
C GLN A 6 -10.76 -7.01 17.66
N ASN A 7 -9.89 -6.80 18.65
CA ASN A 7 -9.00 -7.82 19.24
C ASN A 7 -7.97 -8.44 18.28
N GLN A 8 -7.80 -7.87 17.09
CA GLN A 8 -6.75 -8.30 16.16
C GLN A 8 -5.40 -7.81 16.68
N ILE A 9 -4.37 -8.66 16.51
CA ILE A 9 -3.03 -8.41 17.01
C ILE A 9 -2.07 -8.26 15.84
N VAL A 10 -1.22 -7.24 15.90
CA VAL A 10 -0.05 -7.12 15.03
C VAL A 10 1.23 -7.17 15.87
N LEU A 11 2.17 -7.98 15.42
CA LEU A 11 3.53 -8.01 15.93
C LEU A 11 4.40 -7.06 15.09
N MET A 12 5.13 -6.19 15.77
CA MET A 12 6.05 -5.23 15.17
C MET A 12 7.42 -5.43 15.78
N ARG A 13 8.48 -5.12 15.02
CA ARG A 13 9.84 -5.22 15.54
C ARG A 13 10.03 -4.29 16.73
N ALA A 14 10.74 -4.78 17.74
CA ALA A 14 11.15 -4.00 18.89
C ALA A 14 12.31 -3.07 18.51
N PRO A 15 12.35 -1.82 18.99
CA PRO A 15 13.46 -0.90 18.74
C PRO A 15 14.63 -1.17 19.70
N ILE A 16 15.02 -2.44 19.84
CA ILE A 16 16.09 -2.87 20.76
C ILE A 16 17.33 -3.18 19.91
N PRO A 17 18.44 -2.43 20.09
CA PRO A 17 19.70 -2.73 19.40
C PRO A 17 20.15 -4.16 19.65
N ASP A 18 20.70 -4.80 18.60
CA ASP A 18 21.35 -6.11 18.63
C ASP A 18 20.48 -7.30 19.10
N VAL A 19 19.18 -7.09 19.28
CA VAL A 19 18.21 -8.16 19.57
C VAL A 19 17.46 -8.49 18.29
N PRO A 20 17.57 -9.74 17.77
CA PRO A 20 16.77 -10.18 16.64
C PRO A 20 15.28 -9.98 16.93
N SER A 21 14.61 -9.24 16.05
CA SER A 21 13.19 -8.94 16.19
C SER A 21 12.45 -9.19 14.88
N ALA A 22 11.28 -9.78 14.99
CA ALA A 22 10.45 -10.14 13.84
C ALA A 22 9.38 -9.08 13.57
N GLY A 23 8.97 -8.98 12.30
CA GLY A 23 7.90 -8.10 11.85
C GLY A 23 8.36 -6.71 11.42
N PRO A 24 7.45 -5.91 10.84
CA PRO A 24 7.75 -4.55 10.40
C PRO A 24 7.88 -3.59 11.58
N SER A 25 8.60 -2.50 11.40
CA SER A 25 8.49 -1.31 12.24
C SER A 25 7.12 -0.64 12.08
N PRO A 26 6.70 0.24 13.00
CA PRO A 26 5.45 0.98 12.86
C PRO A 26 5.34 1.76 11.54
N MET A 27 6.45 2.34 11.06
CA MET A 27 6.47 3.10 9.81
C MET A 27 6.42 2.21 8.57
N GLU A 28 7.05 1.03 8.60
CA GLU A 28 6.90 0.03 7.53
C GLU A 28 5.47 -0.53 7.51
N LEU A 29 4.88 -0.78 8.68
CA LEU A 29 3.50 -1.24 8.80
C LEU A 29 2.51 -0.21 8.26
N LEU A 30 2.77 1.09 8.43
CA LEU A 30 1.97 2.16 7.83
C LEU A 30 2.00 2.11 6.29
N LEU A 31 3.17 1.89 5.68
CA LEU A 31 3.27 1.71 4.23
C LEU A 31 2.54 0.46 3.75
N MET A 32 2.67 -0.65 4.48
CA MET A 32 1.92 -1.88 4.19
C MET A 32 0.41 -1.66 4.31
N ALA A 33 -0.05 -0.85 5.27
CA ALA A 33 -1.45 -0.49 5.41
C ALA A 33 -1.96 0.34 4.22
N LEU A 34 -1.15 1.26 3.69
CA LEU A 34 -1.45 1.98 2.45
C LEU A 34 -1.60 1.00 1.28
N ALA A 35 -0.61 0.12 1.07
CA ALA A 35 -0.63 -0.88 0.01
C ALA A 35 -1.85 -1.81 0.12
N GLY A 36 -2.18 -2.28 1.32
CA GLY A 36 -3.36 -3.11 1.57
C GLY A 36 -4.68 -2.37 1.31
N CYS A 37 -4.79 -1.12 1.73
CA CYS A 37 -5.96 -0.27 1.51
C CYS A 37 -6.25 -0.12 0.01
N THR A 38 -5.26 0.34 -0.76
CA THR A 38 -5.45 0.53 -2.20
C THR A 38 -5.56 -0.80 -2.96
N GLY A 39 -4.83 -1.83 -2.53
CA GLY A 39 -4.90 -3.15 -3.15
C GLY A 39 -6.29 -3.78 -3.05
N TYR A 40 -6.95 -3.62 -1.90
CA TYR A 40 -8.33 -4.07 -1.71
C TYR A 40 -9.29 -3.42 -2.72
N ASP A 41 -9.20 -2.10 -2.88
CA ASP A 41 -10.05 -1.34 -3.81
C ASP A 41 -9.79 -1.73 -5.27
N VAL A 42 -8.51 -1.72 -5.68
CA VAL A 42 -8.11 -1.98 -7.07
C VAL A 42 -8.53 -3.39 -7.49
N LEU A 43 -8.24 -4.39 -6.67
CA LEU A 43 -8.65 -5.77 -6.95
C LEU A 43 -10.18 -5.89 -7.02
N SER A 44 -10.90 -5.25 -6.10
CA SER A 44 -12.37 -5.23 -6.10
C SER A 44 -12.95 -4.59 -7.37
N ILE A 45 -12.36 -3.50 -7.86
CA ILE A 45 -12.80 -2.79 -9.07
C ILE A 45 -12.50 -3.64 -10.32
N LEU A 46 -11.30 -4.21 -10.43
CA LEU A 46 -10.92 -5.08 -11.55
C LEU A 46 -11.84 -6.29 -11.68
N LEU A 47 -12.18 -6.93 -10.55
CA LEU A 47 -13.14 -8.04 -10.53
C LEU A 47 -14.54 -7.61 -10.99
N LYS A 48 -15.02 -6.43 -10.58
CA LYS A 48 -16.29 -5.85 -11.07
C LYS A 48 -16.25 -5.53 -12.57
N MET A 49 -15.09 -5.12 -13.09
CA MET A 49 -14.83 -4.90 -14.52
C MET A 49 -14.59 -6.21 -15.31
N ARG A 50 -14.77 -7.37 -14.66
CA ARG A 50 -14.59 -8.72 -15.20
C ARG A 50 -13.19 -8.97 -15.77
N GLN A 51 -12.17 -8.40 -15.14
CA GLN A 51 -10.76 -8.65 -15.47
C GLN A 51 -10.29 -9.95 -14.82
N LYS A 52 -9.44 -10.71 -15.52
CA LYS A 52 -8.93 -12.00 -15.03
C LYS A 52 -7.57 -11.79 -14.37
N VAL A 53 -7.60 -11.55 -13.07
CA VAL A 53 -6.39 -11.39 -12.25
C VAL A 53 -5.99 -12.76 -11.69
N GLU A 54 -4.77 -13.20 -12.01
CA GLU A 54 -4.18 -14.44 -11.49
C GLU A 54 -3.30 -14.18 -10.27
N SER A 55 -2.52 -13.09 -10.30
CA SER A 55 -1.78 -12.60 -9.14
C SER A 55 -1.81 -11.09 -9.06
N PHE A 56 -1.72 -10.58 -7.85
CA PHE A 56 -1.75 -9.16 -7.55
C PHE A 56 -0.83 -8.87 -6.36
N GLU A 57 0.17 -8.04 -6.60
CA GLU A 57 1.14 -7.62 -5.59
C GLU A 57 1.34 -6.11 -5.67
N ILE A 58 1.65 -5.49 -4.54
CA ILE A 58 2.02 -4.08 -4.49
C ILE A 58 3.33 -3.96 -3.73
N HIS A 59 4.36 -3.44 -4.38
CA HIS A 59 5.58 -3.02 -3.72
C HIS A 59 5.41 -1.59 -3.24
N VAL A 60 5.76 -1.34 -1.97
CA VAL A 60 5.65 -0.03 -1.35
C VAL A 60 6.95 0.37 -0.68
N SER A 61 7.38 1.61 -0.91
CA SER A 61 8.53 2.22 -0.25
C SER A 61 8.26 3.71 0.02
N GLY A 62 9.09 4.35 0.84
CA GLY A 62 8.93 5.76 1.14
C GLY A 62 10.21 6.44 1.61
N VAL A 63 10.26 7.74 1.36
CA VAL A 63 11.33 8.64 1.81
C VAL A 63 10.84 9.39 3.04
N ARG A 64 11.67 9.46 4.07
CA ARG A 64 11.39 10.18 5.31
C ARG A 64 12.35 11.35 5.42
N ARG A 65 11.88 12.48 5.94
CA ARG A 65 12.78 13.58 6.30
C ARG A 65 13.74 13.17 7.42
N ASP A 66 14.86 13.87 7.50
CA ASP A 66 15.90 13.57 8.49
C ASP A 66 15.59 14.13 9.87
N GLU A 67 14.88 15.26 9.94
CA GLU A 67 14.52 15.94 11.18
C GLU A 67 13.29 15.34 11.87
N ASP A 68 13.30 15.39 13.21
CA ASP A 68 12.17 14.95 14.01
C ASP A 68 10.99 15.92 13.97
N PRO A 69 9.75 15.42 13.90
CA PRO A 69 9.40 14.00 13.74
C PRO A 69 9.67 13.54 12.30
N ARG A 70 10.38 12.41 12.12
CA ARG A 70 10.76 11.87 10.80
C ARG A 70 9.58 11.27 10.03
N VAL A 71 8.72 12.11 9.48
CA VAL A 71 7.54 11.70 8.68
C VAL A 71 7.92 11.37 7.23
N TYR A 72 7.04 10.66 6.52
CA TYR A 72 7.20 10.45 5.08
C TYR A 72 7.00 11.77 4.32
N THR A 73 7.84 12.02 3.32
CA THR A 73 7.65 13.10 2.33
C THR A 73 7.12 12.53 1.02
N ASP A 74 7.63 11.36 0.65
CA ASP A 74 7.30 10.68 -0.58
C ASP A 74 7.03 9.20 -0.30
N VAL A 75 6.04 8.66 -1.00
CA VAL A 75 5.73 7.23 -1.03
C VAL A 75 5.65 6.78 -2.48
N TYR A 76 6.11 5.57 -2.74
CA TYR A 76 6.14 4.95 -4.05
C TYR A 76 5.37 3.64 -4.00
N LEU A 77 4.36 3.50 -4.84
CA LEU A 77 3.56 2.29 -5.01
C LEU A 77 3.81 1.73 -6.41
N LYS A 78 4.19 0.47 -6.50
CA LYS A 78 4.28 -0.27 -7.75
C LYS A 78 3.30 -1.43 -7.73
N TYR A 79 2.27 -1.36 -8.56
CA TYR A 79 1.28 -2.42 -8.73
C TYR A 79 1.81 -3.44 -9.74
N ILE A 80 1.85 -4.70 -9.35
CA ILE A 80 2.34 -5.80 -10.17
C ILE A 80 1.19 -6.79 -10.34
N VAL A 81 0.69 -6.91 -11.56
CA VAL A 81 -0.50 -7.71 -11.87
C VAL A 81 -0.16 -8.78 -12.87
N ARG A 82 -0.58 -10.02 -12.63
CA ARG A 82 -0.50 -11.11 -13.61
C ARG A 82 -1.90 -11.50 -14.08
N GLY A 83 -2.06 -11.70 -15.39
CA GLY A 83 -3.27 -12.24 -16.00
C GLY A 83 -3.73 -11.47 -17.23
N ASP A 84 -4.95 -11.79 -17.68
CA ASP A 84 -5.63 -11.14 -18.81
C ASP A 84 -6.38 -9.89 -18.30
N VAL A 85 -5.62 -8.81 -18.16
CA VAL A 85 -6.05 -7.51 -17.61
C VAL A 85 -5.76 -6.41 -18.62
N ASP A 86 -6.78 -5.62 -18.94
CA ASP A 86 -6.64 -4.42 -19.77
C ASP A 86 -5.96 -3.30 -18.97
N GLU A 87 -4.92 -2.72 -19.56
CA GLU A 87 -4.10 -1.68 -18.91
C GLU A 87 -4.89 -0.41 -18.57
N LYS A 88 -5.86 -0.02 -19.41
CA LYS A 88 -6.69 1.17 -19.15
C LYS A 88 -7.61 0.92 -17.97
N LYS A 89 -8.16 -0.30 -17.85
CA LYS A 89 -8.97 -0.69 -16.69
C LYS A 89 -8.15 -0.77 -15.40
N LEU A 90 -6.91 -1.27 -15.46
CA LEU A 90 -6.00 -1.21 -14.32
C LEU A 90 -5.70 0.23 -13.90
N SER A 91 -5.35 1.09 -14.87
CA SER A 91 -5.06 2.49 -14.63
C SER A 91 -6.26 3.22 -14.01
N GLU A 92 -7.47 2.96 -14.51
CA GLU A 92 -8.69 3.55 -13.96
C GLU A 92 -9.03 3.01 -12.57
N ALA A 93 -8.83 1.71 -12.31
CA ALA A 93 -9.04 1.14 -10.99
C ALA A 93 -8.09 1.75 -9.95
N ILE A 94 -6.82 1.92 -10.30
CA ILE A 94 -5.81 2.60 -9.47
C ILE A 94 -6.24 4.04 -9.20
N ARG A 95 -6.60 4.80 -10.24
CA ARG A 95 -7.05 6.18 -10.10
C ARG A 95 -8.24 6.30 -9.16
N LEU A 96 -9.27 5.48 -9.35
CA LEU A 96 -10.45 5.46 -8.49
C LEU A 96 -10.10 5.11 -7.03
N SER A 97 -9.22 4.13 -6.80
CA SER A 97 -8.78 3.82 -5.44
C SER A 97 -8.06 5.01 -4.82
N MET A 98 -7.07 5.59 -5.50
CA MET A 98 -6.25 6.66 -4.96
C MET A 98 -7.03 7.95 -4.73
N GLU A 99 -7.91 8.34 -5.64
CA GLU A 99 -8.60 9.64 -5.59
C GLU A 99 -9.90 9.60 -4.78
N LYS A 100 -10.57 8.43 -4.68
CA LYS A 100 -11.94 8.35 -4.18
C LYS A 100 -12.16 7.40 -3.01
N TYR A 101 -11.47 6.25 -2.97
CA TYR A 101 -11.85 5.16 -2.06
C TYR A 101 -10.85 4.88 -0.93
N CYS A 102 -9.54 4.90 -1.21
CA CYS A 102 -8.57 4.48 -0.20
C CYS A 102 -8.33 5.58 0.84
N SER A 103 -8.98 5.43 1.99
CA SER A 103 -8.89 6.35 3.13
C SER A 103 -7.45 6.55 3.62
N VAL A 104 -6.61 5.50 3.59
CA VAL A 104 -5.20 5.62 4.00
C VAL A 104 -4.43 6.56 3.06
N SER A 105 -4.69 6.49 1.75
CA SER A 105 -4.08 7.39 0.77
C SER A 105 -4.51 8.83 0.98
N ALA A 106 -5.79 9.05 1.32
CA ALA A 106 -6.31 10.39 1.63
C ALA A 106 -5.63 10.98 2.87
N MET A 107 -5.55 10.21 3.96
CA MET A 107 -4.89 10.67 5.19
C MET A 107 -3.42 11.06 4.97
N LEU A 108 -2.68 10.29 4.15
CA LEU A 108 -1.28 10.61 3.84
C LEU A 108 -1.17 11.87 2.97
N ARG A 109 -2.01 12.02 1.93
CA ARG A 109 -2.00 13.24 1.10
C ARG A 109 -2.40 14.48 1.88
N ASP A 110 -3.41 14.39 2.75
CA ASP A 110 -3.83 15.48 3.63
C ASP A 110 -2.73 15.85 4.63
N GLY A 111 -1.90 14.88 5.01
CA GLY A 111 -0.67 15.08 5.78
C GLY A 111 0.51 15.65 4.97
N GLY A 112 0.32 15.98 3.68
CA GLY A 112 1.34 16.56 2.81
C GLY A 112 2.28 15.54 2.16
N VAL A 113 1.98 14.24 2.23
CA VAL A 113 2.81 13.19 1.62
C VAL A 113 2.52 13.09 0.13
N LYS A 114 3.56 13.13 -0.70
CA LYS A 114 3.46 12.88 -2.14
C LYS A 114 3.42 11.39 -2.40
N ILE A 115 2.37 10.90 -3.07
CA ILE A 115 2.26 9.48 -3.44
C ILE A 115 2.47 9.34 -4.95
N ASN A 116 3.49 8.57 -5.31
CA ASN A 116 3.87 8.28 -6.69
C ASN A 116 3.46 6.84 -7.01
N VAL A 117 2.85 6.63 -8.18
CA VAL A 117 2.28 5.34 -8.55
C VAL A 117 2.81 4.88 -9.91
N SER A 118 3.13 3.60 -10.04
CA SER A 118 3.41 2.92 -11.29
C SER A 118 2.77 1.53 -11.31
N HIS A 119 2.64 0.93 -12.49
CA HIS A 119 2.12 -0.43 -12.64
C HIS A 119 2.85 -1.21 -13.71
N GLU A 120 2.82 -2.55 -13.59
CA GLU A 120 3.25 -3.48 -14.64
C GLU A 120 2.26 -4.65 -14.75
N ILE A 121 2.06 -5.15 -15.96
CA ILE A 121 1.21 -6.30 -16.25
C ILE A 121 2.07 -7.41 -16.85
N HIS A 122 2.04 -8.59 -16.22
CA HIS A 122 2.64 -9.81 -16.72
C HIS A 122 1.55 -10.69 -17.34
N GLY A 123 1.78 -11.21 -18.53
CA GLY A 123 0.84 -12.14 -19.18
C GLY A 123 0.63 -13.42 -18.36
N SER A 124 -0.51 -14.07 -18.60
CA SER A 124 -0.84 -15.43 -18.11
C SER A 124 0.19 -16.48 -18.53
#